data_AF-A0AAE1PNL2-F1
#
_entry.id   AF-A0AAE1PNL2-F1
#
_cell.length_a   1.000
_cell.length_b   1.000
_cell.length_c   1.000
_cell.angle_alpha   90.00
_cell.angle_beta   90.00
_cell.angle_gamma   90.00
#
_symmetry.space_group_name_H-M   'P 1'
#
loop_
_entity.id
_entity.type
_entity.pdbx_description
1 polymer ?
#
loop_
_entity_poly.entity_id
_entity_poly.type
_entity_poly.pdbx_seq_one_letter_code
_entity_poly.pdbx_strand_id
1 'polypeptide(L)'
;MERVGNRQIMSRKKFMLQVGKALITPWPTSRLLLPLPRSLQFLITTVGNIPSPGSAAGSPGTSFSDSRSALVRCCECPVKSDKKTRHRCNKCVKPMCPRHLYPVCGDCI
;
A
#
# COMPACT_ATOMS: atom_id res chain seq x y z
N MET A 1 -9.27 -24.68 23.93
CA MET A 1 -10.25 -24.13 22.97
C MET A 1 -11.34 -25.17 22.83
N GLU A 2 -12.55 -24.88 23.31
CA GLU A 2 -13.62 -25.88 23.37
C GLU A 2 -14.47 -25.86 22.09
N ARG A 3 -14.75 -27.05 21.55
CA ARG A 3 -15.64 -27.26 20.40
C ARG A 3 -16.88 -28.00 20.90
N VAL A 4 -18.07 -27.52 20.55
CA VAL A 4 -19.32 -28.27 20.70
C VAL A 4 -19.88 -28.48 19.29
N GLY A 5 -19.70 -29.71 18.77
CA GLY A 5 -19.98 -30.04 17.37
C GLY A 5 -19.09 -29.30 16.37
N ASN A 6 -19.63 -29.00 15.18
CA ASN A 6 -18.93 -28.25 14.12
C ASN A 6 -18.94 -26.72 14.34
N ARG A 7 -19.41 -26.26 15.51
CA ARG A 7 -19.53 -24.83 15.84
C ARG A 7 -18.42 -24.43 16.80
N GLN A 8 -17.66 -23.43 16.40
CA GLN A 8 -16.59 -22.88 17.21
C GLN A 8 -17.19 -21.92 18.24
N ILE A 9 -17.15 -22.30 19.53
CA ILE A 9 -17.59 -21.40 20.60
C ILE A 9 -16.56 -20.30 20.75
N MET A 10 -16.97 -19.05 20.49
CA MET A 10 -16.12 -17.88 20.67
C MET A 10 -16.38 -17.21 22.03
N SER A 11 -15.36 -16.56 22.58
CA SER A 11 -15.55 -15.77 23.80
C SER A 11 -16.47 -14.58 23.53
N ARG A 12 -17.23 -14.17 24.55
CA ARG A 12 -18.11 -12.99 24.49
C ARG A 12 -17.37 -11.73 24.02
N LYS A 13 -16.11 -11.56 24.40
CA LYS A 13 -15.24 -10.47 23.93
C LYS A 13 -15.04 -10.50 22.41
N LYS A 14 -14.73 -11.67 21.83
CA LYS A 14 -14.56 -11.82 20.37
C LYS A 14 -15.87 -11.58 19.64
N PHE A 15 -16.97 -12.09 20.18
CA PHE A 15 -18.31 -11.86 19.63
C PHE A 15 -18.65 -10.36 19.58
N MET A 16 -18.51 -9.65 20.69
CA MET A 16 -18.79 -8.20 20.76
C MET A 16 -17.93 -7.40 19.78
N LEU A 17 -16.65 -7.77 19.61
CA LEU A 17 -15.78 -7.15 18.61
C LEU A 17 -16.25 -7.40 17.18
N GLN A 18 -16.70 -8.61 16.84
CA GLN A 18 -17.23 -8.92 15.52
C GLN A 18 -18.53 -8.17 15.23
N VAL A 19 -19.46 -8.14 16.19
CA VAL A 19 -20.72 -7.40 16.07
C VAL A 19 -20.45 -5.91 15.90
N GLY A 20 -19.60 -5.32 16.76
CA GLY A 20 -19.25 -3.90 16.67
C GLY A 20 -18.66 -3.55 15.31
N LYS A 21 -17.74 -4.39 14.78
CA LYS A 21 -17.20 -4.22 13.43
C LYS A 21 -18.30 -4.28 12.36
N ALA A 22 -19.14 -5.31 12.38
CA ALA A 22 -20.19 -5.49 11.39
C ALA A 22 -21.18 -4.31 11.34
N LEU A 23 -21.50 -3.72 12.49
CA LEU A 23 -22.38 -2.57 12.59
C LEU A 23 -21.77 -1.30 11.99
N ILE A 24 -20.47 -1.08 12.19
CA ILE A 24 -19.81 0.14 11.71
C ILE A 24 -19.41 0.04 10.24
N THR A 25 -19.03 -1.14 9.71
CA THR A 25 -18.51 -1.36 8.33
C THR A 25 -19.18 -0.57 7.20
N PRO A 26 -20.53 -0.45 7.11
CA PRO A 26 -21.15 0.31 6.02
C PRO A 26 -20.73 1.79 5.98
N TRP A 27 -20.56 2.43 7.14
CA TRP A 27 -20.27 3.87 7.19
C TRP A 27 -18.86 4.22 6.69
N PRO A 28 -17.76 3.58 7.14
CA PRO A 28 -16.43 3.82 6.60
C PRO A 28 -16.31 3.47 5.11
N THR A 29 -17.02 2.44 4.65
CA THR A 29 -17.04 2.07 3.22
C THR A 29 -17.63 3.19 2.37
N SER A 30 -18.78 3.75 2.77
CA SER A 30 -19.36 4.92 2.11
C SER A 30 -18.48 6.16 2.25
N ARG A 31 -17.82 6.32 3.40
CA ARG A 31 -16.94 7.46 3.65
C ARG A 31 -15.70 7.46 2.75
N LEU A 32 -15.15 6.30 2.41
CA LEU A 32 -14.03 6.16 1.47
C LEU A 32 -14.34 6.64 0.04
N LEU A 33 -15.61 6.78 -0.32
CA LEU A 33 -16.03 7.33 -1.62
C LEU A 33 -15.86 8.86 -1.69
N LEU A 34 -15.67 9.52 -0.55
CA LEU A 34 -15.47 10.97 -0.46
C LEU A 34 -13.97 11.32 -0.36
N PRO A 35 -13.58 12.56 -0.68
CA PRO A 35 -12.21 13.03 -0.46
C PRO A 35 -11.88 13.03 1.04
N LEU A 36 -10.87 12.25 1.44
CA LEU A 36 -10.37 12.19 2.82
C LEU A 36 -8.85 12.36 2.85
N PRO A 37 -8.30 12.89 3.96
CA PRO A 37 -6.87 12.83 4.24
C PRO A 37 -6.34 11.39 4.16
N ARG A 38 -5.14 11.21 3.58
CA ARG A 38 -4.50 9.89 3.41
C ARG A 38 -4.38 9.10 4.71
N SER A 39 -4.08 9.78 5.83
CA SER A 39 -3.97 9.13 7.15
C SER A 39 -5.28 8.46 7.57
N LEU A 40 -6.41 9.10 7.31
CA LEU A 40 -7.74 8.56 7.61
C LEU A 40 -8.11 7.43 6.66
N GLN A 41 -7.80 7.56 5.36
CA GLN A 41 -8.00 6.47 4.40
C GLN A 41 -7.20 5.22 4.79
N PHE A 42 -5.94 5.39 5.20
CA PHE A 42 -5.09 4.31 5.69
C PHE A 42 -5.66 3.63 6.95
N LEU A 43 -6.12 4.41 7.93
CA LEU A 43 -6.73 3.87 9.14
C LEU A 43 -8.01 3.08 8.84
N ILE A 44 -8.90 3.63 8.02
CA ILE A 44 -10.17 2.98 7.67
C ILE A 44 -9.93 1.66 6.94
N THR A 45 -9.02 1.65 5.98
CA THR A 45 -8.69 0.45 5.19
C THR A 45 -7.98 -0.61 6.03
N THR A 46 -7.01 -0.21 6.87
CA THR A 46 -6.22 -1.14 7.70
C THR A 46 -7.05 -1.74 8.84
N VAL A 47 -7.85 -0.93 9.55
CA VAL A 47 -8.64 -1.39 10.71
C VAL A 47 -9.92 -2.07 10.26
N GLY A 48 -10.57 -1.54 9.21
CA GLY A 48 -11.80 -2.10 8.64
C GLY A 48 -11.57 -3.33 7.79
N ASN A 49 -10.33 -3.60 7.36
CA ASN A 49 -10.01 -4.64 6.37
C ASN A 49 -10.87 -4.49 5.10
N ILE A 50 -11.14 -3.23 4.73
CA ILE A 50 -11.94 -2.87 3.56
C ILE A 50 -10.97 -2.75 2.39
N PRO A 51 -11.11 -3.53 1.32
CA PRO A 51 -10.28 -3.36 0.13
C PRO A 51 -10.57 -1.98 -0.46
N SER A 52 -9.56 -1.11 -0.49
CA SER A 52 -9.67 0.17 -1.17
C SER A 52 -9.93 -0.09 -2.66
N PRO A 53 -10.88 0.60 -3.31
CA PRO A 53 -11.17 0.41 -4.74
C PRO A 53 -10.03 0.85 -5.69
N GLY A 54 -8.85 1.20 -5.17
CA GLY A 54 -7.60 1.35 -5.94
C GLY A 54 -6.53 0.29 -5.65
N SER A 55 -6.77 -0.61 -4.70
CA SER A 55 -5.87 -1.70 -4.34
C SER A 55 -6.19 -2.93 -5.18
N ALA A 56 -5.92 -2.85 -6.48
CA ALA A 56 -5.60 -4.07 -7.22
C ALA A 56 -4.48 -4.78 -6.44
N ALA A 57 -4.66 -6.08 -6.19
CA ALA A 57 -3.68 -6.93 -5.53
C ALA A 57 -2.30 -6.75 -6.21
N GLY A 58 -1.42 -6.00 -5.57
CA GLY A 58 -0.18 -5.53 -6.19
C GLY A 58 0.69 -4.78 -5.19
N SER A 59 1.28 -5.55 -4.28
CA SER A 59 2.41 -5.19 -3.41
C SER A 59 2.18 -4.16 -2.27
N PRO A 60 2.54 -4.52 -1.02
CA PRO A 60 2.66 -3.56 0.06
C PRO A 60 3.85 -2.63 -0.22
N GLY A 61 3.60 -1.32 -0.19
CA GLY A 61 4.59 -0.24 -0.05
C GLY A 61 5.96 -0.44 -0.68
N THR A 62 6.21 0.18 -1.83
CA THR A 62 7.56 0.67 -2.15
C THR A 62 7.49 2.14 -2.49
N SER A 63 7.30 2.92 -1.43
CA SER A 63 7.80 4.28 -1.36
C SER A 63 9.26 4.28 -1.84
N PHE A 64 9.47 4.81 -3.05
CA PHE A 64 10.73 5.32 -3.59
C PHE A 64 11.88 4.33 -3.80
N SER A 65 12.18 3.36 -2.93
CA SER A 65 13.29 2.43 -3.10
C SER A 65 12.87 1.05 -2.64
N ASP A 66 12.91 0.06 -3.51
CA ASP A 66 12.86 -1.32 -3.06
C ASP A 66 14.21 -1.63 -2.38
N SER A 67 14.20 -1.64 -1.04
CA SER A 67 15.38 -1.91 -0.21
C SER A 67 16.00 -3.29 -0.46
N ARG A 68 15.29 -4.18 -1.15
CA ARG A 68 15.77 -5.50 -1.57
C ARG A 68 16.33 -5.54 -2.99
N SER A 69 16.11 -4.50 -3.80
CA SER A 69 16.63 -4.45 -5.17
C SER A 69 18.12 -4.07 -5.19
N ALA A 70 18.89 -4.73 -6.06
CA ALA A 70 20.29 -4.41 -6.28
C ALA A 70 20.45 -2.95 -6.75
N LEU A 71 21.56 -2.30 -6.36
CA LEU A 71 21.90 -0.97 -6.85
C LEU A 71 22.23 -1.04 -8.34
N VAL A 72 21.39 -0.38 -9.16
CA VAL A 72 21.59 -0.31 -10.62
C VAL A 72 21.97 1.13 -10.99
N ARG A 73 22.73 1.29 -12.07
CA ARG A 73 23.12 2.60 -12.59
C ARG A 73 21.90 3.38 -13.07
N CYS A 74 21.86 4.69 -12.81
CA CYS A 74 20.86 5.59 -13.39
C CYS A 74 21.04 5.72 -14.91
N CYS A 75 19.94 5.63 -15.67
CA CYS A 75 19.95 5.74 -17.13
C CYS A 75 20.25 7.16 -17.65
N GLU A 76 19.85 8.19 -16.91
CA GLU A 76 20.04 9.61 -17.26
C GLU A 76 21.39 10.18 -16.82
N CYS A 77 22.14 9.44 -15.99
CA CYS A 77 23.44 9.90 -15.52
C CYS A 77 24.56 9.53 -16.50
N PRO A 78 25.52 10.44 -16.77
CA PRO A 78 26.65 10.13 -17.64
C PRO A 78 27.47 8.94 -17.10
N VAL A 79 28.03 8.14 -18.01
CA VAL A 79 28.74 6.88 -17.70
C VAL A 79 29.96 7.08 -16.78
N LYS A 80 30.53 8.28 -16.76
CA LYS A 80 31.66 8.62 -15.89
C LYS A 80 31.27 8.88 -14.41
N SER A 81 30.00 9.15 -14.12
CA SER A 81 29.54 9.54 -12.78
C SER A 81 29.18 8.39 -11.84
N ASP A 82 29.14 7.15 -12.36
CA ASP A 82 28.69 5.90 -11.73
C ASP A 82 27.57 6.03 -10.68
N LYS A 83 26.57 6.88 -10.94
CA LYS A 83 25.46 7.09 -10.00
C LYS A 83 24.55 5.88 -9.98
N LYS A 84 24.69 5.08 -8.94
CA LYS A 84 23.82 3.94 -8.64
C LYS A 84 22.59 4.35 -7.83
N THR A 85 21.49 3.67 -8.06
CA THR A 85 20.17 3.99 -7.51
C THR A 85 19.35 2.73 -7.32
N ARG A 86 18.44 2.76 -6.34
CA ARG A 86 17.37 1.76 -6.16
C ARG A 86 16.02 2.28 -6.65
N HIS A 87 15.96 3.54 -7.08
CA HIS A 87 14.74 4.19 -7.48
C HIS A 87 14.43 3.93 -8.96
N ARG A 88 13.14 3.80 -9.29
CA ARG A 88 12.64 3.53 -10.64
C ARG A 88 11.47 4.45 -11.00
N CYS A 89 11.31 4.74 -12.29
CA CYS A 89 10.16 5.49 -12.80
C CYS A 89 8.84 4.72 -12.58
N ASN A 90 7.77 5.41 -12.17
CA ASN A 90 6.46 4.78 -11.93
C ASN A 90 5.76 4.29 -13.21
N LYS A 91 6.05 4.87 -14.37
CA LYS A 91 5.44 4.47 -15.67
C LYS A 91 6.29 3.44 -16.41
N CYS A 92 7.59 3.69 -16.57
CA CYS A 92 8.46 2.88 -17.43
C CYS A 92 9.49 2.03 -16.66
N VAL A 93 9.53 2.10 -15.33
CA VAL A 93 10.35 1.23 -14.47
C VAL A 93 11.87 1.37 -14.68
N LYS A 94 12.31 2.37 -15.47
CA LYS A 94 13.72 2.70 -15.71
C LYS A 94 14.42 3.14 -14.41
N PRO A 95 15.68 2.72 -14.16
CA PRO A 95 16.44 3.08 -12.96
C PRO A 95 16.90 4.54 -13.03
N MET A 96 16.53 5.36 -12.04
CA MET A 96 16.85 6.79 -12.01
C MET A 96 17.36 7.25 -10.65
N CYS A 97 18.36 8.12 -10.62
CA CYS A 97 18.82 8.70 -9.36
C CYS A 97 17.83 9.76 -8.85
N PRO A 98 17.83 10.11 -7.55
CA PRO A 98 16.90 11.10 -6.99
C PRO A 98 16.90 12.46 -7.69
N ARG A 99 17.98 12.83 -8.39
CA ARG A 99 18.05 14.07 -9.19
C ARG A 99 17.25 14.00 -10.49
N HIS A 100 17.13 12.81 -11.08
CA HIS A 100 16.40 12.57 -12.33
C HIS A 100 15.01 11.97 -12.08
N LEU A 101 14.74 11.55 -10.84
CA LEU A 101 13.47 11.01 -10.40
C LEU A 101 12.57 12.13 -9.85
N TYR A 102 11.72 12.66 -10.73
CA TYR A 102 10.40 13.16 -10.35
C TYR A 102 9.44 11.95 -10.28
N PRO A 103 8.18 12.05 -9.79
CA PRO A 103 7.29 10.89 -9.70
C PRO A 103 7.15 10.10 -11.02
N VAL A 104 7.50 10.73 -12.15
CA VAL A 104 7.63 10.17 -13.48
C VAL A 104 8.94 10.69 -14.11
N CYS A 105 9.60 9.90 -14.97
CA CYS A 105 10.80 10.33 -15.69
C CYS A 105 10.48 11.35 -16.78
N GLY A 106 11.48 12.13 -17.22
CA GLY A 106 11.33 13.11 -18.31
C GLY A 106 10.70 12.51 -19.58
N ASP A 107 11.10 11.30 -19.97
CA ASP A 107 10.53 10.59 -21.13
C ASP A 107 9.06 10.17 -20.98
N CYS A 108 8.49 10.24 -19.78
CA CYS A 108 7.16 9.74 -19.48
C CYS A 108 6.21 10.84 -18.97
N ILE A 109 6.70 12.09 -18.94
CA ILE A 109 5.87 13.29 -18.78
C ILE A 109 5.02 13.45 -20.04
#